data_AF-A0A5R9GE94-F1
#
_entry.id   AF-A0A5R9GE94-F1
#
_cell.length_a   1.000
_cell.length_b   1.000
_cell.length_c   1.000
_cell.angle_alpha   90.00
_cell.angle_beta   90.00
_cell.angle_gamma   90.00
#
_symmetry.space_group_name_H-M   'P 1'
#
loop_
_entity.id
_entity.type
_entity.pdbx_description
1 polymer ?
#
loop_
_entity_poly.entity_id
_entity_poly.type
_entity_poly.pdbx_seq_one_letter_code
_entity_poly.pdbx_strand_id
1 'polypeptide(L)'
;MRAGNEADRDCKGCRSDFRVTEERIDKILSSPMFRPGSVYCVPDAVYEERLARCRACPKLIDGHTCVACGCLVRITAKLKEKRCPLPGGAEWETYA
;
A
#
# COMPACT_ATOMS: atom_id res chain seq x y z
N MET A 1 9.22 26.94 33.19
CA MET A 1 10.19 26.09 32.48
C MET A 1 9.96 24.66 32.96
N ARG A 2 9.45 23.74 32.12
CA ARG A 2 9.25 22.33 32.48
C ARG A 2 10.30 21.49 31.77
N ALA A 3 11.17 20.84 32.53
CA ALA A 3 12.12 19.84 32.03
C ALA A 3 11.34 18.57 31.66
N GLY A 4 11.27 18.27 30.36
CA GLY A 4 10.76 17.01 29.84
C GLY A 4 11.90 16.00 29.75
N ASN A 5 11.74 14.86 30.40
CA ASN A 5 12.70 13.76 30.49
C ASN A 5 13.04 13.20 29.09
N GLU A 6 14.32 13.14 28.74
CA GLU A 6 14.89 12.76 27.42
C GLU A 6 15.18 11.25 27.32
N ALA A 7 14.49 10.41 28.08
CA ALA A 7 14.69 8.96 28.11
C ALA A 7 13.35 8.25 28.21
N ASP A 8 12.61 8.21 27.09
CA ASP A 8 11.65 7.18 26.66
C ASP A 8 10.83 7.73 25.48
N ARG A 9 11.46 7.86 24.30
CA ARG A 9 10.73 8.12 23.03
C ARG A 9 10.83 6.91 22.13
N ASP A 10 10.63 5.70 22.66
CA ASP A 10 10.53 4.48 21.85
C ASP A 10 9.14 4.38 21.20
N CYS A 11 8.78 5.38 20.39
CA CYS A 11 7.68 5.18 19.48
C CYS A 11 8.20 4.27 18.35
N LYS A 12 7.39 3.29 17.94
CA LYS A 12 7.73 2.35 16.84
C LYS A 12 8.14 3.05 15.53
N GLY A 13 7.84 4.35 15.38
CA GLY A 13 8.20 5.18 14.24
C GLY A 13 9.59 5.84 14.31
N CYS A 14 10.14 6.11 15.50
CA CYS A 14 11.50 6.66 15.64
C CYS A 14 12.59 5.60 15.43
N ARG A 15 12.21 4.32 15.43
CA ARG A 15 13.10 3.20 15.15
C ARG A 15 13.25 3.03 13.64
N SER A 16 14.43 3.40 13.13
CA SER A 16 14.85 3.29 11.72
C SER A 16 14.74 1.87 11.12
N ASP A 17 14.58 0.85 11.97
CA ASP A 17 14.51 -0.56 11.59
C ASP A 17 13.16 -0.97 10.99
N PHE A 18 12.10 -0.17 11.16
CA PHE A 18 10.78 -0.50 10.58
C PHE A 18 10.67 -0.02 9.13
N ARG A 19 11.44 -0.64 8.23
CA ARG A 19 11.27 -0.44 6.78
C ARG A 19 10.27 -1.44 6.22
N VAL A 20 9.41 -0.96 5.32
CA VAL A 20 8.65 -1.85 4.46
C VAL A 20 9.58 -2.29 3.33
N THR A 21 9.76 -3.60 3.17
CA THR A 21 10.51 -4.19 2.07
C THR A 21 9.56 -4.89 1.12
N GLU A 22 10.01 -5.12 -0.12
CA GLU A 22 9.22 -5.88 -1.09
C GLU A 22 8.92 -7.30 -0.60
N GLU A 23 9.89 -7.99 0.02
CA GLU A 23 9.69 -9.35 0.54
C GLU A 23 8.58 -9.42 1.59
N ARG A 24 8.43 -8.35 2.39
CA ARG A 24 7.35 -8.26 3.38
C ARG A 24 5.99 -8.09 2.72
N ILE A 25 5.93 -7.34 1.62
CA ILE A 25 4.72 -7.18 0.81
C ILE A 25 4.34 -8.52 0.19
N ASP A 26 5.30 -9.24 -0.37
CA ASP A 26 5.09 -10.54 -1.00
C ASP A 26 4.58 -11.58 0.02
N LYS A 27 5.12 -11.55 1.24
CA LYS A 27 4.63 -12.37 2.35
C LYS A 27 3.16 -12.09 2.68
N ILE A 28 2.72 -10.82 2.63
CA ILE A 28 1.31 -10.46 2.84
C ILE A 28 0.45 -10.98 1.68
N LEU A 29 0.90 -10.78 0.44
CA LEU A 29 0.20 -11.26 -0.77
C LEU A 29 0.16 -12.80 -0.88
N SER A 30 1.00 -13.50 -0.13
CA SER A 30 0.95 -14.97 -0.03
C SER A 30 -0.16 -15.49 0.90
N SER A 31 -0.86 -14.60 1.62
CA SER A 31 -1.97 -14.98 2.52
C SER A 31 -3.16 -15.58 1.73
N PRO A 32 -3.91 -16.54 2.30
CA PRO A 32 -5.07 -17.14 1.65
C PRO A 32 -6.10 -16.14 1.09
N MET A 33 -6.22 -14.97 1.73
CA MET A 33 -7.12 -13.90 1.28
C MET A 33 -6.79 -13.38 -0.13
N PHE A 34 -5.53 -13.49 -0.57
CA PHE A 34 -5.05 -12.97 -1.85
C PHE A 34 -4.89 -14.04 -2.94
N ARG A 35 -5.27 -15.28 -2.66
CA ARG A 35 -5.19 -16.37 -3.64
C ARG A 35 -6.07 -16.10 -4.86
N PRO A 36 -5.70 -16.60 -6.05
CA PRO A 36 -6.54 -16.54 -7.24
C PRO A 36 -7.94 -17.10 -6.95
N GLY A 37 -8.98 -16.39 -7.42
CA GLY A 37 -10.38 -16.73 -7.16
C GLY A 37 -10.94 -16.24 -5.82
N SER A 38 -10.14 -15.56 -4.99
CA SER A 38 -10.63 -14.89 -3.79
C SER A 38 -11.71 -13.87 -4.11
N VAL A 39 -12.81 -13.89 -3.33
CA VAL A 39 -13.93 -12.95 -3.47
C VAL A 39 -13.51 -11.49 -3.28
N TYR A 40 -12.43 -11.25 -2.53
CA TYR A 40 -11.93 -9.91 -2.20
C TYR A 40 -10.97 -9.34 -3.26
N CYS A 41 -10.46 -10.18 -4.17
CA CYS A 41 -9.37 -9.80 -5.06
C CYS A 41 -9.82 -9.61 -6.50
N VAL A 42 -9.27 -8.59 -7.15
CA VAL A 42 -9.46 -8.41 -8.59
C VAL A 42 -8.74 -9.50 -9.39
N PRO A 43 -9.20 -9.79 -10.63
CA PRO A 43 -8.45 -10.64 -11.56
C PRO A 43 -7.04 -10.11 -11.82
N ASP A 44 -6.11 -10.99 -12.19
CA ASP A 44 -4.70 -10.63 -12.39
C ASP A 44 -4.51 -9.55 -13.47
N ALA A 45 -5.30 -9.59 -14.55
CA ALA A 45 -5.26 -8.56 -15.59
C ALA A 45 -5.57 -7.15 -15.05
N VAL A 46 -6.58 -7.04 -14.19
CA VAL A 46 -6.97 -5.77 -13.54
C VAL A 46 -5.91 -5.34 -12.53
N TYR A 47 -5.34 -6.30 -11.81
CA TYR A 47 -4.26 -6.03 -10.87
C TYR A 47 -3.04 -5.42 -11.57
N GLU A 48 -2.60 -6.02 -12.67
CA GLU A 48 -1.46 -5.53 -13.45
C GLU A 48 -1.74 -4.15 -14.07
N GLU A 49 -2.96 -3.91 -14.57
CA GLU A 49 -3.37 -2.59 -15.04
C GLU A 49 -3.22 -1.53 -13.94
N ARG A 50 -3.80 -1.79 -12.75
CA ARG A 50 -3.72 -0.89 -11.60
C ARG A 50 -2.28 -0.63 -11.17
N LEU A 51 -1.42 -1.66 -11.19
CA LEU A 51 -0.01 -1.51 -10.88
C LEU A 51 0.73 -0.66 -11.92
N ALA A 52 0.46 -0.85 -13.20
CA ALA A 52 1.06 -0.04 -14.26
C ALA A 52 0.76 1.45 -14.06
N ARG A 53 -0.47 1.78 -13.69
CA ARG A 53 -0.89 3.13 -13.32
C ARG A 53 -0.13 3.67 -12.10
N CYS A 54 -0.01 2.88 -11.03
CA CYS A 54 0.78 3.27 -9.87
C CYS A 54 2.27 3.47 -10.20
N ARG A 55 2.86 2.65 -11.06
CA ARG A 55 4.27 2.78 -11.48
C ARG A 55 4.55 4.08 -12.25
N ALA A 56 3.56 4.58 -12.99
CA ALA A 56 3.65 5.87 -13.69
C ALA A 56 3.29 7.07 -12.79
N CYS A 57 2.79 6.83 -11.58
CA CYS A 57 2.25 7.87 -10.73
C CYS A 57 3.37 8.62 -9.97
N PRO A 58 3.42 9.97 -10.04
CA PRO A 58 4.42 10.76 -9.34
C PRO A 58 4.25 10.75 -7.80
N LYS A 59 3.18 10.13 -7.31
CA LYS A 59 2.89 9.98 -5.87
C LYS A 59 3.34 8.62 -5.32
N LEU A 60 3.91 7.75 -6.14
CA LEU A 60 4.53 6.51 -5.68
C LEU A 60 5.94 6.80 -5.17
N ILE A 61 6.20 6.44 -3.91
CA ILE A 61 7.54 6.48 -3.31
C ILE A 61 8.00 5.07 -2.99
N ASP A 62 9.31 4.88 -3.03
CA ASP A 62 10.00 3.61 -2.75
C ASP A 62 9.48 2.42 -3.57
N GLY A 63 8.82 2.69 -4.71
CA GLY A 63 8.23 1.69 -5.59
C GLY A 63 6.99 0.97 -5.03
N HIS A 64 6.57 1.25 -3.79
CA HIS A 64 5.47 0.51 -3.15
C HIS A 64 4.49 1.35 -2.34
N THR A 65 4.82 2.57 -1.91
CA THR A 65 3.96 3.37 -1.03
C THR A 65 3.36 4.56 -1.76
N CYS A 66 2.03 4.71 -1.70
CA CYS A 66 1.36 5.90 -2.22
C CYS A 66 1.39 7.02 -1.17
N VAL A 67 1.94 8.20 -1.50
CA VAL A 67 1.96 9.33 -0.54
C VAL A 67 0.59 9.98 -0.36
N ALA A 68 -0.36 9.74 -1.26
CA ALA A 68 -1.70 10.31 -1.14
C ALA A 68 -2.57 9.61 -0.08
N CYS A 69 -2.36 8.31 0.15
CA CYS A 69 -3.13 7.55 1.16
C CYS A 69 -2.27 6.76 2.16
N GLY A 70 -0.94 6.74 2.01
CA GLY A 70 -0.03 5.97 2.84
C GLY A 70 -0.11 4.44 2.65
N CYS A 71 -0.89 3.95 1.70
CA CYS A 71 -1.09 2.52 1.51
C CYS A 71 -0.04 1.91 0.57
N LEU A 72 0.19 0.61 0.76
CA LEU A 72 1.03 -0.19 -0.14
C LEU A 72 0.24 -0.49 -1.41
N VAL A 73 0.74 -0.02 -2.55
CA VAL A 73 -0.01 -0.04 -3.82
C VAL A 73 -0.26 -1.46 -4.30
N ARG A 74 0.69 -2.37 -4.10
CA ARG A 74 0.53 -3.80 -4.40
C ARG A 74 -0.59 -4.48 -3.61
N ILE A 75 -0.78 -4.11 -2.36
CA ILE A 75 -1.89 -4.66 -1.57
C ILE A 75 -3.21 -4.03 -2.01
N THR A 76 -3.23 -2.70 -2.12
CA THR A 76 -4.45 -1.93 -2.38
C THR A 76 -5.00 -2.18 -3.78
N ALA A 77 -4.13 -2.27 -4.79
CA ALA A 77 -4.50 -2.57 -6.17
C ALA A 77 -5.09 -3.98 -6.32
N LYS A 78 -4.75 -4.93 -5.44
CA LYS A 78 -5.29 -6.31 -5.48
C LYS A 78 -6.73 -6.38 -4.98
N LEU A 79 -7.17 -5.45 -4.13
CA LEU A 79 -8.49 -5.48 -3.49
C LEU A 79 -9.59 -4.87 -4.37
N LYS A 80 -10.72 -5.56 -4.50
CA LYS A 80 -11.88 -5.12 -5.33
C LYS A 80 -12.50 -3.81 -4.85
N GLU A 81 -12.69 -3.68 -3.54
CA GLU A 81 -13.39 -2.55 -2.92
C GLU A 81 -12.55 -1.27 -2.82
N LYS A 82 -11.28 -1.31 -3.25
CA LYS A 82 -10.41 -0.15 -3.24
C LYS A 82 -10.44 0.57 -4.58
N ARG A 83 -10.18 1.87 -4.54
CA ARG A 83 -9.95 2.76 -5.68
C ARG A 83 -8.73 3.64 -5.44
N CYS A 84 -8.23 4.30 -6.49
CA CYS A 84 -7.18 5.30 -6.36
C CYS A 84 -7.67 6.50 -5.50
N PRO A 85 -6.88 6.99 -4.53
CA PRO A 85 -7.27 8.10 -3.65
C PRO A 85 -7.11 9.49 -4.27
N LEU A 86 -6.52 9.61 -5.47
CA LEU A 86 -6.25 10.92 -6.06
C LEU A 86 -7.54 11.66 -6.45
N PRO A 87 -7.66 12.97 -6.12
CA PRO A 87 -8.81 13.76 -6.50
C PRO A 87 -8.90 13.87 -8.03
N GLY A 88 -10.11 13.73 -8.55
CA GLY A 88 -10.36 13.62 -9.99
C GLY A 88 -10.64 12.20 -10.47
N GLY A 89 -10.32 11.18 -9.65
CA GLY A 89 -10.63 9.77 -9.94
C GLY A 89 -9.84 9.19 -11.12
N ALA A 90 -9.78 7.86 -11.14
CA ALA A 90 -9.47 7.06 -12.32
C ALA A 90 -8.04 7.01 -12.88
N GLU A 91 -7.02 6.90 -12.01
CA GLU A 91 -6.00 5.90 -12.39
C GLU A 91 -6.67 4.52 -12.41
N TRP A 92 -7.57 4.25 -11.46
CA TRP A 92 -8.43 3.06 -11.41
C TRP A 92 -9.53 3.18 -10.33
N GLU A 93 -10.66 2.51 -10.56
CA GLU A 93 -11.86 2.48 -9.69
C GLU A 93 -12.05 1.12 -9.00
N THR A 94 -13.07 1.01 -8.14
CA THR A 94 -13.51 -0.26 -7.54
C THR A 94 -13.91 -1.27 -8.62
N TYR A 95 -13.75 -2.57 -8.33
CA TYR A 95 -14.08 -3.65 -9.25
C TYR A 95 -15.32 -4.42 -8.75
N ALA A 96 -16.34 -4.54 -9.60
CA ALA A 96 -17.59 -5.25 -9.29
C ALA A 96 -17.44 -6.78 -9.41
#